data_AF-A0A537XEC8-F1
#
_entry.id   AF-A0A537XEC8-F1
#
_cell.length_a   1.000
_cell.length_b   1.000
_cell.length_c   1.000
_cell.angle_alpha   90.00
_cell.angle_beta   90.00
_cell.angle_gamma   90.00
#
_symmetry.space_group_name_H-M   'P 1'
#
loop_
_entity.id
_entity.type
_entity.pdbx_description
1 polymer ?
#
loop_
_entity_poly.entity_id
_entity_poly.type
_entity_poly.pdbx_seq_one_letter_code
_entity_poly.pdbx_strand_id
1 'polypeptide(L)'
;MGSLAAAPDAGALPPIHHLFVIVLENESADTSFGPASPAPYLARTLPARGAFIPNYYAIGHASLDDYIAMIGGQGPNPYTQADAPAYVDLLPGGPGPDGQAMGAGSVYPASVQTIVNQLQAKGLSWRGYMEDMGNSTTEPKTCRHPALGAPDTTQTARAGDQYAARHNPFVYFHSIIDNQVDCDARVVPLDLLGADLRSAATTPNYAFISPNLCHDGHDSPCIDGQPGGLASIDQFLAQWVPQITSSPAFADGALVIVFDEAATSDATACCGERSANTPNAGGTTNGSGGGRTAALVLSPYTIPGTRTSSKYNHYSLLRTSEDLFGLPHLGYAGASDLSSLGDDVFNGPAPSVGPIVPAGPTRRSCPSPPLARRGRLRRGALISRVRVVGAGVRRTLSFTLAHRARVTLILRPRRGRAHRVRGRDLAGCRTYRVRLRARRGTRIVMSASFGRATERRTLRA
;
A
#
# COMPACT_ATOMS: atom_id res chain seq x y z
N MET A 1 25.08 11.52 29.86
CA MET A 1 24.92 11.14 28.44
C MET A 1 24.41 9.70 28.40
N GLY A 2 23.09 9.53 28.43
CA GLY A 2 22.47 8.20 28.39
C GLY A 2 22.27 7.76 26.95
N SER A 3 22.81 6.62 26.59
CA SER A 3 22.63 5.98 25.28
C SER A 3 21.14 5.72 25.04
N LEU A 4 20.57 6.34 24.00
CA LEU A 4 19.25 6.00 23.47
C LEU A 4 19.28 4.52 23.08
N ALA A 5 18.45 3.71 23.73
CA ALA A 5 18.22 2.34 23.32
C ALA A 5 17.50 2.36 21.97
N ALA A 6 18.07 1.69 20.97
CA ALA A 6 17.43 1.48 19.68
C ALA A 6 16.11 0.72 19.87
N ALA A 7 15.05 1.22 19.24
CA ALA A 7 13.79 0.49 19.14
C ALA A 7 14.03 -0.90 18.54
N PRO A 8 13.25 -1.93 18.91
CA PRO A 8 13.40 -3.26 18.34
C PRO A 8 13.23 -3.18 16.82
N ASP A 9 14.18 -3.78 16.09
CA ASP A 9 14.19 -3.91 14.63
C ASP A 9 12.83 -4.46 14.17
N ALA A 10 11.95 -3.59 13.68
CA ALA A 10 10.86 -4.03 12.83
C ALA A 10 11.51 -4.74 11.65
N GLY A 11 11.12 -6.00 11.38
CA GLY A 11 11.62 -6.75 10.23
C GLY A 11 11.59 -5.86 8.99
N ALA A 12 12.69 -5.83 8.23
CA ALA A 12 12.83 -4.92 7.10
C ALA A 12 11.61 -5.05 6.17
N LEU A 13 10.85 -3.96 6.02
CA LEU A 13 9.63 -3.91 5.21
C LEU A 13 9.90 -4.38 3.77
N PRO A 14 8.89 -4.96 3.09
CA PRO A 14 9.05 -5.39 1.70
C PRO A 14 9.36 -4.19 0.78
N PRO A 15 10.07 -4.42 -0.34
CA PRO A 15 10.37 -3.37 -1.30
C PRO A 15 9.12 -3.02 -2.13
N ILE A 16 8.19 -2.30 -1.53
CA ILE A 16 7.00 -1.75 -2.20
C ILE A 16 7.42 -0.52 -2.99
N HIS A 17 7.00 -0.46 -4.25
CA HIS A 17 7.26 0.69 -5.14
C HIS A 17 6.00 1.48 -5.47
N HIS A 18 4.82 0.89 -5.27
CA HIS A 18 3.53 1.51 -5.52
C HIS A 18 2.58 1.24 -4.35
N LEU A 19 2.25 2.27 -3.59
CA LEU A 19 1.28 2.23 -2.50
C LEU A 19 -0.02 2.88 -2.95
N PHE A 20 -1.12 2.13 -2.84
CA PHE A 20 -2.46 2.62 -3.05
C PHE A 20 -3.15 2.71 -1.68
N VAL A 21 -3.80 3.82 -1.41
CA VAL A 21 -4.62 4.03 -0.22
C VAL A 21 -6.01 4.38 -0.71
N ILE A 22 -6.99 3.54 -0.39
CA ILE A 22 -8.41 3.87 -0.55
C ILE A 22 -8.93 4.21 0.85
N VAL A 23 -9.46 5.42 0.99
CA VAL A 23 -10.12 5.87 2.23
C VAL A 23 -11.63 5.88 2.00
N LEU A 24 -12.34 5.31 2.95
CA LEU A 24 -13.78 5.10 3.02
C LEU A 24 -14.34 5.91 4.19
N GLU A 25 -15.66 6.10 4.25
CA GLU A 25 -16.31 6.96 5.25
C GLU A 25 -17.10 6.19 6.33
N ASN A 26 -16.95 6.66 7.57
CA ASN A 26 -17.78 6.47 8.77
C ASN A 26 -18.43 5.09 8.98
N GLU A 27 -17.63 4.04 9.16
CA GLU A 27 -18.22 2.75 9.55
C GLU A 27 -17.39 1.99 10.60
N SER A 28 -18.10 1.54 11.63
CA SER A 28 -17.54 0.72 12.69
C SER A 28 -17.12 -0.66 12.14
N ALA A 29 -16.02 -1.20 12.66
CA ALA A 29 -15.49 -2.50 12.27
C ALA A 29 -16.53 -3.62 12.33
N ASP A 30 -17.40 -3.61 13.35
CA ASP A 30 -18.42 -4.63 13.55
C ASP A 30 -19.59 -4.49 12.55
N THR A 31 -19.90 -3.27 12.09
CA THR A 31 -20.90 -3.03 11.03
C THR A 31 -20.32 -3.45 9.67
N SER A 32 -19.14 -2.94 9.32
CA SER A 32 -18.47 -3.18 8.04
C SER A 32 -18.09 -4.64 7.82
N PHE A 33 -17.57 -5.31 8.85
CA PHE A 33 -16.99 -6.65 8.72
C PHE A 33 -17.77 -7.73 9.49
N GLY A 34 -18.81 -7.37 10.24
CA GLY A 34 -19.63 -8.32 10.99
C GLY A 34 -20.48 -9.24 10.10
N PRO A 35 -21.06 -10.32 10.65
CA PRO A 35 -21.86 -11.32 9.92
C PRO A 35 -22.97 -10.75 9.02
N ALA A 36 -23.59 -9.64 9.46
CA ALA A 36 -24.72 -8.99 8.81
C ALA A 36 -24.33 -7.87 7.82
N SER A 37 -23.04 -7.64 7.58
CA SER A 37 -22.58 -6.59 6.66
C SER A 37 -23.22 -6.74 5.27
N PRO A 38 -23.81 -5.67 4.70
CA PRO A 38 -24.34 -5.68 3.34
C PRO A 38 -23.24 -5.58 2.27
N ALA A 39 -21.96 -5.51 2.68
CA ALA A 39 -20.79 -5.40 1.82
C ALA A 39 -19.99 -6.71 1.75
N PRO A 40 -20.46 -7.78 1.08
CA PRO A 40 -19.79 -9.08 1.09
C PRO A 40 -18.41 -9.10 0.39
N TYR A 41 -18.17 -8.23 -0.60
CA TYR A 41 -16.86 -8.11 -1.21
C TYR A 41 -15.85 -7.56 -0.20
N LEU A 42 -16.17 -6.45 0.47
CA LEU A 42 -15.39 -5.86 1.54
C LEU A 42 -15.26 -6.80 2.75
N ALA A 43 -16.37 -7.31 3.26
CA ALA A 43 -16.44 -8.01 4.53
C ALA A 43 -15.92 -9.46 4.49
N ARG A 44 -15.85 -10.09 3.31
CA ARG A 44 -15.47 -11.50 3.15
C ARG A 44 -14.41 -11.73 2.08
N THR A 45 -14.63 -11.18 0.89
CA THR A 45 -13.76 -11.46 -0.27
C THR A 45 -12.37 -10.88 -0.08
N LEU A 46 -12.28 -9.61 0.36
CA LEU A 46 -11.01 -8.94 0.56
C LEU A 46 -10.21 -9.49 1.77
N PRO A 47 -10.80 -9.74 2.96
CA PRO A 47 -10.11 -10.40 4.07
C PRO A 47 -9.50 -11.76 3.68
N ALA A 48 -10.21 -12.56 2.88
CA ALA A 48 -9.70 -13.85 2.42
C ALA A 48 -8.51 -13.71 1.43
N ARG A 49 -8.32 -12.54 0.83
CA ARG A 49 -7.27 -12.26 -0.17
C ARG A 49 -6.07 -11.51 0.39
N GLY A 50 -6.23 -10.81 1.51
CA GLY A 50 -5.20 -9.94 2.10
C GLY A 50 -4.94 -10.23 3.58
N ALA A 51 -4.47 -9.21 4.29
CA ALA A 51 -4.42 -9.12 5.73
C ALA A 51 -5.59 -8.27 6.23
N PHE A 52 -6.35 -8.79 7.18
CA PHE A 52 -7.39 -8.07 7.89
C PHE A 52 -6.86 -7.59 9.24
N ILE A 53 -7.08 -6.30 9.50
CA ILE A 53 -6.62 -5.57 10.68
C ILE A 53 -7.85 -5.19 11.51
N PRO A 54 -8.36 -6.06 12.39
CA PRO A 54 -9.57 -5.80 13.16
C PRO A 54 -9.44 -4.68 14.20
N ASN A 55 -8.20 -4.32 14.57
CA ASN A 55 -7.88 -3.34 15.60
C ASN A 55 -7.20 -2.13 14.96
N TYR A 56 -7.76 -1.64 13.85
CA TYR A 56 -7.41 -0.35 13.27
C TYR A 56 -8.38 0.71 13.81
N TYR A 57 -7.84 1.87 14.19
CA TYR A 57 -8.58 2.94 14.87
C TYR A 57 -8.39 4.27 14.15
N ALA A 58 -9.47 5.03 14.13
CA ALA A 58 -9.44 6.42 13.72
C ALA A 58 -8.87 7.33 14.82
N ILE A 59 -8.39 8.51 14.43
CA ILE A 59 -7.70 9.45 15.32
C ILE A 59 -8.63 10.57 15.83
N GLY A 60 -9.78 10.79 15.22
CA GLY A 60 -10.74 11.77 15.68
C GLY A 60 -12.12 11.65 15.07
N HIS A 61 -12.96 12.64 15.37
CA HIS A 61 -14.19 12.96 14.65
C HIS A 61 -14.23 14.46 14.36
N ALA A 62 -14.63 14.92 13.17
CA ALA A 62 -15.19 14.21 12.01
C ALA A 62 -14.12 13.75 10.98
N SER A 63 -14.51 13.53 9.71
CA SER A 63 -13.65 12.97 8.66
C SER A 63 -12.32 13.71 8.44
N LEU A 64 -12.34 15.04 8.27
CA LEU A 64 -11.22 15.80 7.71
C LEU A 64 -9.90 15.64 8.50
N ASP A 65 -9.93 15.57 9.83
CA ASP A 65 -8.70 15.36 10.61
C ASP A 65 -8.04 14.01 10.34
N ASP A 66 -8.81 12.95 10.12
CA ASP A 66 -8.25 11.63 9.78
C ASP A 66 -7.55 11.66 8.41
N TYR A 67 -8.13 12.33 7.41
CA TYR A 67 -7.51 12.53 6.11
C TYR A 67 -6.22 13.34 6.19
N ILE A 68 -6.21 14.41 6.99
CA ILE A 68 -5.03 15.24 7.25
C ILE A 68 -3.94 14.42 7.98
N ALA A 69 -4.32 13.63 8.97
CA ALA A 69 -3.43 12.76 9.73
C ALA A 69 -2.72 11.74 8.83
N MET A 70 -3.45 11.15 7.86
CA MET A 70 -2.91 10.15 6.93
C MET A 70 -1.83 10.66 5.99
N ILE A 71 -1.76 11.98 5.71
CA ILE A 71 -0.75 12.54 4.80
C ILE A 71 0.25 13.50 5.46
N GLY A 72 -0.11 14.12 6.59
CA GLY A 72 0.70 15.16 7.24
C GLY A 72 1.05 14.88 8.71
N GLY A 73 0.47 13.83 9.30
CA GLY A 73 0.72 13.46 10.70
C GLY A 73 0.25 14.52 11.70
N GLN A 74 -0.62 15.44 11.26
CA GLN A 74 -1.20 16.49 12.08
C GLN A 74 -2.43 15.94 12.78
N GLY A 75 -2.55 16.21 14.07
CA GLY A 75 -3.72 15.84 14.85
C GLY A 75 -4.85 16.85 14.77
N PRO A 76 -6.02 16.50 15.34
CA PRO A 76 -7.23 17.28 15.17
C PRO A 76 -7.12 18.67 15.79
N ASN A 77 -7.76 19.65 15.17
CA ASN A 77 -8.03 20.96 15.75
C ASN A 77 -9.53 21.29 15.63
N PRO A 78 -10.03 22.35 16.28
CA PRO A 78 -11.47 22.64 16.28
C PRO A 78 -12.12 22.83 14.89
N TYR A 79 -11.38 23.24 13.86
CA TYR A 79 -11.92 23.40 12.51
C TYR A 79 -11.94 22.08 11.74
N THR A 80 -10.88 21.26 11.84
CA THR A 80 -10.83 19.99 11.13
C THR A 80 -11.86 19.00 11.67
N GLN A 81 -12.07 18.98 12.99
CA GLN A 81 -13.11 18.18 13.64
C GLN A 81 -14.55 18.62 13.33
N ALA A 82 -14.71 19.73 12.62
CA ALA A 82 -16.00 20.20 12.13
C ALA A 82 -16.07 20.09 10.59
N ASP A 83 -15.17 19.31 9.98
CA ASP A 83 -15.00 19.18 8.53
C ASP A 83 -14.71 20.48 7.79
N ALA A 84 -14.08 21.45 8.46
CA ALA A 84 -13.78 22.77 7.90
C ALA A 84 -15.03 23.47 7.32
N PRO A 85 -15.98 23.89 8.18
CA PRO A 85 -17.18 24.60 7.71
C PRO A 85 -16.82 25.91 7.00
N ALA A 86 -15.65 26.46 7.32
CA ALA A 86 -14.97 27.50 6.56
C ALA A 86 -13.56 27.05 6.19
N TYR A 87 -13.16 27.40 4.98
CA TYR A 87 -11.84 27.12 4.43
C TYR A 87 -10.90 28.30 4.75
N VAL A 88 -10.20 28.20 5.88
CA VAL A 88 -9.45 29.32 6.49
C VAL A 88 -8.06 28.89 6.92
N ASP A 89 -7.12 29.83 6.88
CA ASP A 89 -5.75 29.61 7.32
C ASP A 89 -5.70 29.16 8.78
N LEU A 90 -4.84 28.18 9.05
CA LEU A 90 -4.51 27.77 10.40
C LEU A 90 -3.64 28.84 11.06
N LEU A 91 -4.21 29.52 12.05
CA LEU A 91 -3.55 30.58 12.81
C LEU A 91 -3.39 30.18 14.29
N PRO A 92 -2.23 30.43 14.91
CA PRO A 92 -1.05 31.08 14.33
C PRO A 92 -0.21 30.20 13.37
N GLY A 93 -0.40 28.88 13.35
CA GLY A 93 0.31 27.99 12.41
C GLY A 93 1.77 27.75 12.74
N GLY A 94 2.18 28.10 13.96
CA GLY A 94 3.55 27.90 14.43
C GLY A 94 3.85 26.44 14.79
N PRO A 95 5.14 26.05 14.85
CA PRO A 95 5.53 24.70 15.22
C PRO A 95 5.21 24.42 16.69
N GLY A 96 4.74 23.21 16.96
CA GLY A 96 4.48 22.64 18.26
C GLY A 96 5.30 21.38 18.53
N PRO A 97 5.09 20.75 19.70
CA PRO A 97 5.67 19.45 20.02
C PRO A 97 5.36 18.40 18.95
N ASP A 98 6.24 17.41 18.81
CA ASP A 98 6.05 16.26 17.92
C ASP A 98 5.66 16.64 16.47
N GLY A 99 6.15 17.79 15.97
CA GLY A 99 5.93 18.25 14.59
C GLY A 99 4.51 18.73 14.29
N GLN A 100 3.70 19.04 15.31
CA GLN A 100 2.34 19.58 15.15
C GLN A 100 2.36 21.06 14.76
N ALA A 101 1.40 21.51 13.95
CA ALA A 101 1.12 22.92 13.72
C ALA A 101 0.10 23.41 14.75
N MET A 102 0.48 24.39 15.56
CA MET A 102 -0.35 24.88 16.65
C MET A 102 -1.29 25.98 16.15
N GLY A 103 -2.57 25.82 16.42
CA GLY A 103 -3.58 26.81 16.07
C GLY A 103 -4.94 26.21 15.73
N ALA A 104 -5.77 27.05 15.12
CA ALA A 104 -7.09 26.69 14.66
C ALA A 104 -7.28 27.18 13.22
N GLY A 105 -7.81 26.31 12.38
CA GLY A 105 -8.08 26.56 10.96
C GLY A 105 -7.95 25.26 10.18
N SER A 106 -8.27 25.31 8.90
CA SER A 106 -8.33 24.13 8.04
C SER A 106 -7.17 24.07 7.04
N VAL A 107 -6.61 25.22 6.65
CA VAL A 107 -5.52 25.29 5.66
C VAL A 107 -4.18 25.50 6.35
N TYR A 108 -3.29 24.52 6.26
CA TYR A 108 -2.00 24.52 6.92
C TYR A 108 -0.97 25.35 6.14
N PRO A 109 -0.08 26.10 6.82
CA PRO A 109 0.92 26.92 6.16
C PRO A 109 1.94 26.08 5.40
N ALA A 110 2.62 26.68 4.41
CA ALA A 110 3.56 25.96 3.53
C ALA A 110 4.75 25.32 4.29
N SER A 111 5.05 25.76 5.51
CA SER A 111 6.04 25.12 6.39
C SER A 111 5.62 23.73 6.87
N VAL A 112 4.32 23.41 6.86
CA VAL A 112 3.80 22.10 7.21
C VAL A 112 3.84 21.23 5.95
N GLN A 113 4.69 20.22 6.02
CA GLN A 113 4.95 19.30 4.92
C GLN A 113 4.12 18.03 5.07
N THR A 114 3.85 17.39 3.94
CA THR A 114 3.11 16.13 3.82
C THR A 114 4.01 15.06 3.18
N ILE A 115 3.56 13.80 3.21
CA ILE A 115 4.25 12.70 2.54
C ILE A 115 4.48 13.00 1.06
N VAL A 116 3.59 13.73 0.40
CA VAL A 116 3.74 14.01 -1.03
C VAL A 116 4.87 14.99 -1.32
N ASN A 117 5.12 15.95 -0.42
CA ASN A 117 6.29 16.81 -0.52
C ASN A 117 7.59 15.99 -0.35
N GLN A 118 7.61 15.06 0.60
CA GLN A 118 8.75 14.17 0.82
C GLN A 118 9.02 13.22 -0.37
N LEU A 119 7.96 12.69 -0.99
CA LEU A 119 8.04 11.87 -2.20
C LEU A 119 8.63 12.68 -3.36
N GLN A 120 8.15 13.90 -3.58
CA GLN A 120 8.66 14.80 -4.62
C GLN A 120 10.13 15.14 -4.40
N ALA A 121 10.55 15.41 -3.16
CA ALA A 121 11.95 15.65 -2.81
C ALA A 121 12.86 14.45 -3.13
N LYS A 122 12.30 13.22 -3.14
CA LYS A 122 12.99 12.00 -3.59
C LYS A 122 12.82 11.66 -5.07
N GLY A 123 12.12 12.49 -5.84
CA GLY A 123 11.81 12.22 -7.25
C GLY A 123 10.83 11.06 -7.45
N LEU A 124 10.01 10.76 -6.44
CA LEU A 124 8.92 9.78 -6.50
C LEU A 124 7.62 10.48 -6.91
N SER A 125 6.80 9.78 -7.69
CA SER A 125 5.53 10.31 -8.20
C SER A 125 4.39 10.03 -7.22
N TRP A 126 3.42 10.93 -7.18
CA TRP A 126 2.20 10.77 -6.40
C TRP A 126 1.00 11.31 -7.17
N ARG A 127 -0.19 10.85 -6.79
CA ARG A 127 -1.47 11.36 -7.29
C ARG A 127 -2.60 11.14 -6.28
N GLY A 128 -3.46 12.14 -6.13
CA GLY A 128 -4.75 12.05 -5.44
C GLY A 128 -5.86 11.90 -6.47
N TYR A 129 -6.72 10.90 -6.30
CA TYR A 129 -7.83 10.56 -7.18
C TYR A 129 -9.14 10.70 -6.41
N MET A 130 -9.92 11.72 -6.75
CA MET A 130 -11.16 12.05 -6.04
C MET A 130 -12.33 11.83 -6.98
N GLU A 131 -13.29 10.99 -6.59
CA GLU A 131 -14.48 10.78 -7.40
C GLU A 131 -15.32 12.05 -7.51
N ASP A 132 -15.95 12.25 -8.66
CA ASP A 132 -16.78 13.42 -9.02
C ASP A 132 -16.12 14.80 -8.99
N MET A 133 -14.84 14.95 -8.58
CA MET A 133 -14.16 16.25 -8.52
C MET A 133 -14.31 17.08 -9.80
N GLY A 134 -14.30 16.42 -10.96
CA GLY A 134 -14.38 17.04 -12.28
C GLY A 134 -15.78 17.20 -12.88
N ASN A 135 -16.84 16.84 -12.15
CA ASN A 135 -18.20 16.79 -12.70
C ASN A 135 -18.87 18.17 -12.76
N SER A 136 -18.50 19.09 -11.87
CA SER A 136 -19.05 20.44 -11.90
C SER A 136 -18.71 21.15 -13.21
N THR A 137 -19.70 21.87 -13.75
CA THR A 137 -19.53 22.70 -14.95
C THR A 137 -19.03 24.11 -14.65
N THR A 138 -19.08 24.53 -13.38
CA THR A 138 -18.73 25.88 -12.94
C THR A 138 -17.50 25.93 -12.05
N GLU A 139 -17.05 24.78 -11.53
CA GLU A 139 -15.89 24.68 -10.63
C GLU A 139 -14.67 24.11 -11.36
N PRO A 140 -13.45 24.30 -10.82
CA PRO A 140 -12.25 23.64 -11.31
C PRO A 140 -12.40 22.12 -11.37
N LYS A 141 -11.83 21.49 -12.40
CA LYS A 141 -11.89 20.02 -12.57
C LYS A 141 -10.82 19.26 -11.82
N THR A 142 -9.76 19.94 -11.44
CA THR A 142 -8.58 19.43 -10.74
C THR A 142 -8.27 20.40 -9.62
N CYS A 143 -7.62 19.92 -8.57
CA CYS A 143 -7.28 20.73 -7.39
C CYS A 143 -8.49 21.57 -6.91
N ARG A 144 -9.71 21.02 -6.97
CA ARG A 144 -10.93 21.74 -6.64
C ARG A 144 -11.01 21.92 -5.12
N HIS A 145 -11.09 23.16 -4.67
CA HIS A 145 -11.29 23.50 -3.26
C HIS A 145 -11.97 24.86 -3.11
N PRO A 146 -12.56 25.18 -1.94
CA PRO A 146 -13.13 26.50 -1.70
C PRO A 146 -12.07 27.61 -1.78
N ALA A 147 -12.51 28.83 -2.07
CA ALA A 147 -11.63 30.00 -1.93
C ALA A 147 -11.30 30.25 -0.45
N LEU A 148 -10.11 30.77 -0.18
CA LEU A 148 -9.70 31.11 1.19
C LEU A 148 -10.65 32.14 1.81
N GLY A 149 -11.11 31.86 3.02
CA GLY A 149 -12.12 32.63 3.75
C GLY A 149 -13.58 32.27 3.40
N ALA A 150 -13.81 31.38 2.42
CA ALA A 150 -15.16 31.00 1.99
C ALA A 150 -15.67 29.75 2.72
N PRO A 151 -17.00 29.55 2.80
CA PRO A 151 -17.57 28.30 3.25
C PRO A 151 -17.26 27.17 2.26
N ASP A 152 -17.13 25.94 2.77
CA ASP A 152 -17.09 24.78 1.90
C ASP A 152 -18.51 24.43 1.42
N THR A 153 -18.74 24.53 0.12
CA THR A 153 -20.06 24.27 -0.47
C THR A 153 -20.22 22.83 -0.98
N THR A 154 -19.19 22.00 -0.79
CA THR A 154 -19.15 20.57 -1.14
C THR A 154 -19.52 19.67 0.04
N GLN A 155 -19.90 20.26 1.18
CA GLN A 155 -20.30 19.53 2.39
C GLN A 155 -21.53 18.64 2.20
N THR A 156 -22.37 18.95 1.20
CA THR A 156 -23.58 18.21 0.86
C THR A 156 -23.55 17.85 -0.62
N ALA A 157 -23.89 16.59 -0.92
CA ALA A 157 -24.01 16.08 -2.28
C ALA A 157 -24.97 16.90 -3.13
N ARG A 158 -24.62 17.11 -4.40
CA ARG A 158 -25.51 17.69 -5.42
C ARG A 158 -25.76 16.66 -6.51
N ALA A 159 -26.94 16.70 -7.11
CA ALA A 159 -27.25 15.83 -8.25
C ALA A 159 -26.23 16.05 -9.38
N GLY A 160 -25.49 15.00 -9.74
CA GLY A 160 -24.42 15.03 -10.75
C GLY A 160 -23.03 15.45 -10.24
N ASP A 161 -22.89 15.86 -8.98
CA ASP A 161 -21.60 16.26 -8.38
C ASP A 161 -21.62 15.98 -6.87
N GLN A 162 -21.04 14.85 -6.48
CA GLN A 162 -20.99 14.38 -5.10
C GLN A 162 -19.57 14.43 -4.51
N TYR A 163 -18.69 15.22 -5.13
CA TYR A 163 -17.35 15.48 -4.59
C TYR A 163 -17.44 16.21 -3.24
N ALA A 164 -16.60 15.81 -2.28
CA ALA A 164 -16.44 16.48 -0.99
C ALA A 164 -14.99 16.91 -0.78
N ALA A 165 -14.75 18.19 -0.51
CA ALA A 165 -13.41 18.71 -0.29
C ALA A 165 -12.79 18.12 0.97
N ARG A 166 -13.57 17.91 2.04
CA ARG A 166 -13.12 17.29 3.30
C ARG A 166 -12.47 15.91 3.15
N HIS A 167 -12.81 15.14 2.10
CA HIS A 167 -12.17 13.84 1.82
C HIS A 167 -10.92 13.95 0.93
N ASN A 168 -10.50 15.18 0.60
CA ASN A 168 -9.31 15.48 -0.20
C ASN A 168 -8.29 16.24 0.66
N PRO A 169 -7.37 15.57 1.36
CA PRO A 169 -6.48 16.24 2.29
C PRO A 169 -5.46 17.15 1.61
N PHE A 170 -5.17 16.91 0.32
CA PHE A 170 -4.14 17.66 -0.41
C PHE A 170 -4.49 19.14 -0.58
N VAL A 171 -5.78 19.47 -0.60
CA VAL A 171 -6.22 20.86 -0.74
C VAL A 171 -6.19 21.62 0.57
N TYR A 172 -5.73 21.05 1.68
CA TYR A 172 -5.65 21.75 2.97
C TYR A 172 -4.22 22.15 3.35
N PHE A 173 -3.28 22.16 2.39
CA PHE A 173 -1.89 22.53 2.64
C PHE A 173 -1.37 23.52 1.59
N HIS A 174 -0.93 24.71 2.03
CA HIS A 174 -0.25 25.69 1.18
C HIS A 174 1.00 25.13 0.48
N SER A 175 1.65 24.13 1.08
CA SER A 175 2.77 23.40 0.45
C SER A 175 2.39 22.64 -0.82
N ILE A 176 1.09 22.55 -1.13
CA ILE A 176 0.53 21.92 -2.34
C ILE A 176 -0.24 22.95 -3.16
N ILE A 177 -1.25 23.62 -2.57
CA ILE A 177 -2.19 24.47 -3.33
C ILE A 177 -1.56 25.75 -3.89
N ASP A 178 -0.50 26.27 -3.28
CA ASP A 178 0.16 27.49 -3.78
C ASP A 178 0.95 27.24 -5.08
N ASN A 179 1.22 25.98 -5.41
CA ASN A 179 1.73 25.57 -6.72
C ASN A 179 0.59 24.99 -7.57
N GLN A 180 -0.26 25.87 -8.09
CA GLN A 180 -1.45 25.50 -8.85
C GLN A 180 -1.18 24.50 -9.97
N VAL A 181 -0.10 24.67 -10.74
CA VAL A 181 0.24 23.78 -11.87
C VAL A 181 0.53 22.36 -11.40
N ASP A 182 1.26 22.22 -10.29
CA ASP A 182 1.57 20.89 -9.75
C ASP A 182 0.34 20.28 -9.05
N CYS A 183 -0.46 21.09 -8.35
CA CYS A 183 -1.71 20.64 -7.75
C CYS A 183 -2.69 20.14 -8.83
N ASP A 184 -2.94 20.91 -9.89
CA ASP A 184 -3.82 20.53 -11.00
C ASP A 184 -3.37 19.24 -11.70
N ALA A 185 -2.06 19.02 -11.80
CA ALA A 185 -1.53 17.81 -12.41
C ALA A 185 -1.73 16.55 -11.54
N ARG A 186 -1.86 16.71 -10.22
CA ARG A 186 -1.74 15.60 -9.25
C ARG A 186 -2.98 15.34 -8.41
N VAL A 187 -3.82 16.34 -8.18
CA VAL A 187 -5.08 16.23 -7.43
C VAL A 187 -6.20 16.26 -8.46
N VAL A 188 -6.73 15.10 -8.80
CA VAL A 188 -7.50 14.91 -10.03
C VAL A 188 -8.74 14.05 -9.85
N PRO A 189 -9.64 14.04 -10.85
CA PRO A 189 -10.77 13.12 -10.89
C PRO A 189 -10.35 11.65 -10.93
N LEU A 190 -11.13 10.80 -10.27
CA LEU A 190 -10.89 9.35 -10.16
C LEU A 190 -10.88 8.62 -11.52
N ASP A 191 -11.63 9.11 -12.51
CA ASP A 191 -11.72 8.51 -13.85
C ASP A 191 -10.36 8.42 -14.57
N LEU A 192 -9.37 9.23 -14.16
CA LEU A 192 -8.00 9.15 -14.68
C LEU A 192 -7.20 7.96 -14.15
N LEU A 193 -7.59 7.33 -13.03
CA LEU A 193 -6.85 6.22 -12.42
C LEU A 193 -6.68 5.04 -13.39
N GLY A 194 -7.73 4.68 -14.14
CA GLY A 194 -7.68 3.58 -15.09
C GLY A 194 -6.61 3.78 -16.18
N ALA A 195 -6.39 5.02 -16.62
CA ALA A 195 -5.37 5.36 -17.59
C ALA A 195 -3.95 5.21 -17.01
N ASP A 196 -3.76 5.63 -15.77
CA ASP A 196 -2.48 5.58 -15.05
C ASP A 196 -2.09 4.14 -14.67
N LEU A 197 -3.05 3.26 -14.40
CA LEU A 197 -2.85 1.83 -14.10
C LEU A 197 -2.36 0.99 -15.29
N ARG A 198 -2.35 1.53 -16.53
CA ARG A 198 -1.96 0.76 -17.74
C ARG A 198 -0.50 0.29 -17.74
N SER A 199 0.39 0.96 -17.00
CA SER A 199 1.80 0.59 -16.90
C SER A 199 2.40 1.00 -15.56
N ALA A 200 3.46 0.33 -15.10
CA ALA A 200 4.14 0.75 -13.87
C ALA A 200 4.84 2.12 -13.99
N ALA A 201 5.12 2.59 -15.21
CA ALA A 201 5.74 3.90 -15.40
C ALA A 201 4.73 5.05 -15.28
N THR A 202 3.45 4.78 -15.59
CA THR A 202 2.36 5.77 -15.51
C THR A 202 1.64 5.72 -14.17
N THR A 203 1.71 4.60 -13.45
CA THR A 203 1.14 4.48 -12.12
C THR A 203 2.02 5.23 -11.11
N PRO A 204 1.46 6.11 -10.26
CA PRO A 204 2.25 6.84 -9.27
C PRO A 204 2.86 5.90 -8.22
N ASN A 205 3.93 6.33 -7.55
CA ASN A 205 4.46 5.61 -6.40
C ASN A 205 3.49 5.66 -5.21
N TYR A 206 2.76 6.76 -5.03
CA TYR A 206 1.71 6.90 -4.03
C TYR A 206 0.40 7.34 -4.67
N ALA A 207 -0.63 6.51 -4.59
CA ALA A 207 -1.98 6.80 -5.07
C ALA A 207 -2.93 6.88 -3.89
N PHE A 208 -3.52 8.05 -3.66
CA PHE A 208 -4.59 8.24 -2.69
C PHE A 208 -5.92 8.30 -3.43
N ILE A 209 -6.92 7.56 -2.97
CA ILE A 209 -8.20 7.40 -3.65
C ILE A 209 -9.31 7.65 -2.63
N SER A 210 -10.20 8.59 -2.94
CA SER A 210 -11.40 8.85 -2.16
C SER A 210 -12.65 8.74 -3.06
N PRO A 211 -13.63 7.90 -2.68
CA PRO A 211 -14.95 7.87 -3.31
C PRO A 211 -15.73 9.17 -3.08
N ASN A 212 -16.82 9.36 -3.83
CA ASN A 212 -17.74 10.46 -3.62
C ASN A 212 -18.73 10.12 -2.49
N LEU A 213 -19.58 11.07 -2.10
CA LEU A 213 -20.55 10.87 -1.02
C LEU A 213 -21.49 9.68 -1.25
N CYS A 214 -21.74 9.24 -2.49
CA CYS A 214 -22.59 8.08 -2.72
C CYS A 214 -21.88 6.74 -2.50
N HIS A 215 -20.57 6.69 -2.72
CA HIS A 215 -19.77 5.46 -2.78
C HIS A 215 -18.81 5.31 -1.60
N ASP A 216 -18.78 6.26 -0.68
CA ASP A 216 -17.82 6.30 0.42
C ASP A 216 -18.10 5.31 1.56
N GLY A 217 -19.35 4.88 1.72
CA GLY A 217 -19.77 3.93 2.74
C GLY A 217 -20.76 4.48 3.75
N HIS A 218 -20.95 5.80 3.80
CA HIS A 218 -21.69 6.47 4.86
C HIS A 218 -23.04 7.02 4.37
N ASP A 219 -23.06 7.86 3.33
CA ASP A 219 -24.31 8.53 2.95
C ASP A 219 -25.27 7.54 2.27
N SER A 220 -26.49 7.47 2.78
CA SER A 220 -27.54 6.58 2.28
C SER A 220 -28.93 7.15 2.55
N PRO A 221 -29.84 7.17 1.55
CA PRO A 221 -29.58 6.92 0.13
C PRO A 221 -28.75 8.06 -0.49
N CYS A 222 -28.17 7.81 -1.67
CA CYS A 222 -27.50 8.84 -2.45
C CYS A 222 -28.49 9.92 -2.92
N ILE A 223 -28.00 11.12 -3.22
CA ILE A 223 -28.85 12.26 -3.66
C ILE A 223 -29.58 11.99 -4.98
N ASP A 224 -29.09 11.06 -5.78
CA ASP A 224 -29.67 10.61 -7.06
C ASP A 224 -30.62 9.40 -6.92
N GLY A 225 -30.85 8.93 -5.68
CA GLY A 225 -31.74 7.82 -5.36
C GLY A 225 -31.08 6.43 -5.38
N GLN A 226 -29.76 6.32 -5.60
CA GLN A 226 -29.05 5.06 -5.43
C GLN A 226 -28.96 4.64 -3.94
N PRO A 227 -28.73 3.35 -3.62
CA PRO A 227 -28.77 2.84 -2.25
C PRO A 227 -27.80 3.50 -1.26
N GLY A 228 -26.63 3.98 -1.71
CA GLY A 228 -25.62 4.55 -0.82
C GLY A 228 -25.00 3.54 0.16
N GLY A 229 -24.28 4.07 1.15
CA GLY A 229 -23.76 3.34 2.29
C GLY A 229 -22.90 2.12 1.94
N LEU A 230 -22.88 1.14 2.84
CA LEU A 230 -22.12 -0.10 2.68
C LEU A 230 -22.49 -0.95 1.42
N ALA A 231 -23.66 -0.74 0.80
CA ALA A 231 -23.98 -1.42 -0.44
C ALA A 231 -23.25 -0.81 -1.64
N SER A 232 -23.21 0.53 -1.72
CA SER A 232 -22.51 1.27 -2.77
C SER A 232 -21.00 1.10 -2.72
N ILE A 233 -20.41 1.19 -1.52
CA ILE A 233 -18.95 1.00 -1.34
C ILE A 233 -18.48 -0.40 -1.74
N ASP A 234 -19.31 -1.44 -1.52
CA ASP A 234 -18.97 -2.81 -1.89
C ASP A 234 -18.82 -2.93 -3.42
N GLN A 235 -19.71 -2.26 -4.15
CA GLN A 235 -19.67 -2.18 -5.62
C GLN A 235 -18.47 -1.35 -6.10
N PHE A 236 -18.22 -0.20 -5.47
CA PHE A 236 -17.06 0.64 -5.76
C PHE A 236 -15.75 -0.16 -5.62
N LEU A 237 -15.58 -0.87 -4.50
CA LEU A 237 -14.41 -1.71 -4.26
C LEU A 237 -14.36 -2.89 -5.23
N ALA A 238 -15.49 -3.53 -5.54
CA ALA A 238 -15.56 -4.61 -6.52
C ALA A 238 -15.16 -4.15 -7.94
N GLN A 239 -15.34 -2.86 -8.26
CA GLN A 239 -14.89 -2.25 -9.51
C GLN A 239 -13.39 -1.91 -9.49
N TRP A 240 -12.91 -1.21 -8.47
CA TRP A 240 -11.56 -0.61 -8.48
C TRP A 240 -10.47 -1.55 -7.96
N VAL A 241 -10.75 -2.36 -6.94
CA VAL A 241 -9.73 -3.27 -6.37
C VAL A 241 -9.21 -4.27 -7.41
N PRO A 242 -10.02 -4.90 -8.28
CA PRO A 242 -9.50 -5.76 -9.34
C PRO A 242 -8.64 -5.01 -10.37
N GLN A 243 -8.97 -3.77 -10.71
CA GLN A 243 -8.17 -2.96 -11.64
C GLN A 243 -6.80 -2.63 -11.05
N ILE A 244 -6.76 -2.20 -9.79
CA ILE A 244 -5.51 -1.93 -9.06
C ILE A 244 -4.69 -3.21 -8.94
N THR A 245 -5.27 -4.29 -8.41
CA THR A 245 -4.54 -5.53 -8.11
C THR A 245 -4.10 -6.32 -9.35
N SER A 246 -4.74 -6.10 -10.50
CA SER A 246 -4.32 -6.65 -11.79
C SER A 246 -3.34 -5.75 -12.56
N SER A 247 -3.15 -4.51 -12.11
CA SER A 247 -2.26 -3.56 -12.77
C SER A 247 -0.81 -4.05 -12.79
N PRO A 248 -0.01 -3.63 -13.78
CA PRO A 248 1.40 -4.01 -13.81
C PRO A 248 2.21 -3.49 -12.61
N ALA A 249 1.80 -2.35 -12.04
CA ALA A 249 2.43 -1.72 -10.88
C ALA A 249 2.22 -2.51 -9.57
N PHE A 250 1.12 -3.25 -9.48
CA PHE A 250 0.82 -4.01 -8.27
C PHE A 250 1.72 -5.25 -8.06
N ALA A 251 2.59 -5.59 -9.01
CA ALA A 251 3.53 -6.70 -8.86
C ALA A 251 4.46 -6.54 -7.64
N ASP A 252 4.81 -5.31 -7.32
CA ASP A 252 5.57 -4.84 -6.17
C ASP A 252 4.80 -3.71 -5.44
N GLY A 253 3.47 -3.81 -5.43
CA GLY A 253 2.58 -2.85 -4.80
C GLY A 253 1.94 -3.33 -3.50
N ALA A 254 1.33 -2.40 -2.79
CA ALA A 254 0.43 -2.65 -1.68
C ALA A 254 -0.82 -1.76 -1.84
N LEU A 255 -1.98 -2.31 -1.50
CA LEU A 255 -3.24 -1.58 -1.42
C LEU A 255 -3.70 -1.64 0.03
N VAL A 256 -3.88 -0.48 0.63
CA VAL A 256 -4.47 -0.29 1.96
C VAL A 256 -5.88 0.25 1.76
N ILE A 257 -6.84 -0.34 2.46
CA ILE A 257 -8.23 0.12 2.51
C ILE A 257 -8.57 0.36 3.97
N VAL A 258 -8.94 1.60 4.29
CA VAL A 258 -9.27 2.09 5.64
C VAL A 258 -10.58 2.85 5.58
N PHE A 259 -11.29 2.91 6.70
CA PHE A 259 -12.27 3.97 6.93
C PHE A 259 -11.58 5.09 7.72
N ASP A 260 -12.03 6.31 7.53
CA ASP A 260 -11.58 7.49 8.24
C ASP A 260 -12.02 7.49 9.71
N GLU A 261 -13.26 7.15 10.02
CA GLU A 261 -13.81 7.12 11.37
C GLU A 261 -14.90 6.06 11.57
N ALA A 262 -15.21 5.76 12.84
CA ALA A 262 -16.27 4.82 13.21
C ALA A 262 -17.62 5.55 13.37
N ALA A 263 -18.64 4.86 13.89
CA ALA A 263 -19.87 5.53 14.29
C ALA A 263 -19.59 6.60 15.36
N THR A 264 -20.27 7.75 15.30
CA THR A 264 -20.08 8.90 16.21
C THR A 264 -20.10 8.56 17.70
N SER A 265 -20.79 7.48 18.11
CA SER A 265 -20.81 7.01 19.51
C SER A 265 -19.54 6.27 19.97
N ASP A 266 -18.62 5.95 19.06
CA ASP A 266 -17.36 5.26 19.33
C ASP A 266 -16.19 6.24 19.22
N ALA A 267 -15.69 6.69 20.37
CA ALA A 267 -14.47 7.50 20.46
C ALA A 267 -13.29 6.69 21.02
N THR A 268 -13.30 5.36 20.83
CA THR A 268 -12.18 4.51 21.23
C THR A 268 -10.93 4.81 20.42
N ALA A 269 -9.77 4.70 21.06
CA ALA A 269 -8.49 4.98 20.44
C ALA A 269 -7.46 3.89 20.78
N CYS A 270 -6.33 3.91 20.09
CA CYS A 270 -5.18 3.06 20.39
C CYS A 270 -3.89 3.87 20.43
N CYS A 271 -2.77 3.16 20.59
CA CYS A 271 -1.50 3.62 20.05
C CYS A 271 -0.97 4.93 20.68
N GLY A 272 -1.41 5.24 21.90
CA GLY A 272 -0.98 6.42 22.64
C GLY A 272 -1.56 7.72 22.08
N GLU A 273 -2.74 7.67 21.46
CA GLU A 273 -3.42 8.77 20.77
C GLU A 273 -3.31 10.12 21.50
N ARG A 274 -2.98 11.17 20.72
CA ARG A 274 -2.65 12.51 21.24
C ARG A 274 -3.33 13.54 20.36
N SER A 275 -3.78 14.62 20.99
CA SER A 275 -4.14 15.82 20.26
C SER A 275 -3.59 17.05 20.97
N ALA A 276 -2.79 17.82 20.24
CA ALA A 276 -2.17 19.03 20.75
C ALA A 276 -3.12 20.24 20.68
N ASN A 277 -4.04 20.23 19.72
CA ASN A 277 -4.94 21.35 19.44
C ASN A 277 -6.38 21.14 19.96
N THR A 278 -6.73 19.94 20.44
CA THR A 278 -8.02 19.68 21.12
C THR A 278 -7.84 18.73 22.31
N PRO A 279 -8.57 18.93 23.43
CA PRO A 279 -8.61 17.96 24.53
C PRO A 279 -9.59 16.80 24.27
N ASN A 280 -10.47 16.91 23.27
CA ASN A 280 -11.45 15.91 22.92
C ASN A 280 -11.38 15.68 21.41
N ALA A 281 -10.67 14.64 20.99
CA ALA A 281 -10.57 14.29 19.57
C ALA A 281 -11.80 13.53 19.06
N GLY A 282 -12.59 12.90 19.95
CA GLY A 282 -13.84 12.24 19.59
C GLY A 282 -14.99 13.17 19.17
N GLY A 283 -14.70 14.45 18.91
CA GLY A 283 -15.68 15.45 18.46
C GLY A 283 -16.86 15.61 19.42
N THR A 284 -18.02 15.11 19.01
CA THR A 284 -19.27 15.17 19.80
C THR A 284 -19.35 14.11 20.90
N THR A 285 -18.50 13.08 20.82
CA THR A 285 -18.37 12.05 21.84
C THR A 285 -17.10 12.28 22.66
N ASN A 286 -17.21 12.15 23.97
CA ASN A 286 -16.05 12.28 24.85
C ASN A 286 -15.10 11.10 24.63
N GLY A 287 -13.90 11.38 24.13
CA GLY A 287 -12.86 10.39 23.91
C GLY A 287 -11.67 10.94 23.15
N SER A 288 -10.63 10.13 23.07
CA SER A 288 -9.35 10.54 22.51
C SER A 288 -9.15 10.15 21.06
N GLY A 289 -10.13 9.52 20.39
CA GLY A 289 -9.98 9.10 19.00
C GLY A 289 -11.29 8.92 18.26
N GLY A 290 -11.22 8.34 17.06
CA GLY A 290 -12.32 8.21 16.13
C GLY A 290 -13.07 6.87 16.14
N GLY A 291 -12.69 5.97 17.04
CA GLY A 291 -13.31 4.65 17.15
C GLY A 291 -12.65 3.57 16.28
N ARG A 292 -13.17 2.35 16.38
CA ARG A 292 -12.56 1.16 15.74
C ARG A 292 -13.19 0.88 14.37
N THR A 293 -12.44 1.14 13.31
CA THR A 293 -12.89 1.00 11.91
C THR A 293 -12.48 -0.30 11.23
N ALA A 294 -11.39 -0.92 11.70
CA ALA A 294 -10.67 -1.98 11.00
C ALA A 294 -10.09 -1.54 9.64
N ALA A 295 -9.16 -2.34 9.12
CA ALA A 295 -8.50 -2.07 7.85
C ALA A 295 -8.15 -3.35 7.09
N LEU A 296 -7.83 -3.20 5.81
CA LEU A 296 -7.37 -4.26 4.94
C LEU A 296 -6.09 -3.88 4.23
N VAL A 297 -5.18 -4.84 4.11
CA VAL A 297 -4.00 -4.73 3.25
C VAL A 297 -3.97 -5.87 2.26
N LEU A 298 -3.99 -5.54 0.97
CA LEU A 298 -3.70 -6.46 -0.10
C LEU A 298 -2.30 -6.17 -0.59
N SER A 299 -1.44 -7.19 -0.55
CA SER A 299 -0.14 -7.09 -1.17
C SER A 299 0.32 -8.47 -1.61
N PRO A 300 1.11 -8.56 -2.69
CA PRO A 300 1.81 -9.79 -3.00
C PRO A 300 2.89 -10.18 -1.97
N TYR A 301 3.13 -9.32 -0.97
CA TYR A 301 3.96 -9.56 0.22
C TYR A 301 3.13 -9.88 1.47
N THR A 302 1.85 -10.21 1.32
CA THR A 302 0.96 -10.64 2.41
C THR A 302 0.50 -12.07 2.17
N ILE A 303 0.42 -12.88 3.22
CA ILE A 303 -0.24 -14.20 3.16
C ILE A 303 -1.77 -13.96 3.10
N PRO A 304 -2.48 -14.44 2.08
CA PRO A 304 -3.94 -14.29 2.01
C PRO A 304 -4.64 -14.92 3.22
N GLY A 305 -5.65 -14.23 3.77
CA GLY A 305 -6.37 -14.65 4.97
C GLY A 305 -5.62 -14.34 6.26
N THR A 306 -4.59 -13.49 6.22
CA THR A 306 -3.90 -13.03 7.43
C THR A 306 -4.87 -12.24 8.29
N ARG A 307 -4.79 -12.44 9.61
CA ARG A 307 -5.48 -11.61 10.60
C ARG A 307 -4.49 -11.21 11.66
N THR A 308 -4.37 -9.91 11.90
CA THR A 308 -3.48 -9.36 12.93
C THR A 308 -4.23 -9.08 14.24
N SER A 309 -3.50 -9.07 15.35
CA SER A 309 -3.96 -8.63 16.67
C SER A 309 -3.38 -7.26 17.07
N SER A 310 -2.39 -6.77 16.32
CA SER A 310 -1.73 -5.49 16.53
C SER A 310 -2.73 -4.36 16.39
N LYS A 311 -2.48 -3.27 17.13
CA LYS A 311 -3.28 -2.05 17.04
C LYS A 311 -2.57 -1.04 16.15
N TYR A 312 -3.33 -0.38 15.28
CA TYR A 312 -2.83 0.64 14.35
C TYR A 312 -3.84 1.78 14.27
N ASN A 313 -3.38 2.96 13.88
CA ASN A 313 -4.23 4.11 13.56
C ASN A 313 -3.77 4.81 12.26
N HIS A 314 -4.34 5.97 11.92
CA HIS A 314 -3.95 6.75 10.74
C HIS A 314 -2.47 7.17 10.74
N TYR A 315 -1.90 7.50 11.90
CA TYR A 315 -0.47 7.76 11.98
C TYR A 315 0.37 6.51 11.69
N SER A 316 -0.08 5.32 12.12
CA SER A 316 0.61 4.06 11.76
C SER A 316 0.62 3.84 10.24
N LEU A 317 -0.44 4.23 9.54
CA LEU A 317 -0.49 4.17 8.07
C LEU A 317 0.48 5.18 7.43
N LEU A 318 0.52 6.42 7.91
CA LEU A 318 1.49 7.41 7.43
C LEU A 318 2.93 6.93 7.67
N ARG A 319 3.25 6.49 8.90
CA ARG A 319 4.57 5.94 9.24
C ARG A 319 4.96 4.76 8.36
N THR A 320 4.02 3.86 8.08
CA THR A 320 4.24 2.74 7.16
C THR A 320 4.57 3.24 5.76
N SER A 321 3.82 4.23 5.28
CA SER A 321 4.04 4.82 3.95
C SER A 321 5.43 5.44 3.86
N GLU A 322 5.83 6.20 4.90
CA GLU A 322 7.15 6.81 5.01
C GLU A 322 8.26 5.74 5.06
N ASP A 323 8.11 4.71 5.89
CA ASP A 323 9.09 3.62 5.99
C ASP A 323 9.27 2.86 4.67
N LEU A 324 8.17 2.58 3.94
CA LEU A 324 8.22 1.91 2.64
C LEU A 324 9.01 2.69 1.60
N PHE A 325 8.95 4.03 1.64
CA PHE A 325 9.71 4.91 0.75
C PHE A 325 11.01 5.45 1.38
N GLY A 326 11.35 5.00 2.59
CA GLY A 326 12.51 5.42 3.38
C GLY A 326 12.54 6.92 3.70
N LEU A 327 11.38 7.52 3.92
CA LEU A 327 11.18 8.94 4.23
C LEU A 327 11.32 9.17 5.75
N PRO A 328 11.67 10.38 6.20
CA PRO A 328 11.59 10.73 7.62
C PRO A 328 10.12 10.80 8.06
N HIS A 329 9.86 10.63 9.36
CA HIS A 329 8.48 10.62 9.87
C HIS A 329 7.95 12.03 10.15
N LEU A 330 6.74 12.32 9.66
CA LEU A 330 6.03 13.59 9.86
C LEU A 330 5.13 13.54 11.09
N GLY A 331 5.09 14.63 11.85
CA GLY A 331 4.15 14.79 12.95
C GLY A 331 4.13 13.60 13.91
N TYR A 332 2.93 13.15 14.25
CA TYR A 332 2.73 11.99 15.13
C TYR A 332 3.12 10.64 14.52
N ALA A 333 3.38 10.54 13.22
CA ALA A 333 3.95 9.31 12.64
C ALA A 333 5.35 9.00 13.24
N GLY A 334 6.06 10.04 13.70
CA GLY A 334 7.36 9.94 14.35
C GLY A 334 7.33 9.56 15.83
N ALA A 335 6.15 9.34 16.42
CA ALA A 335 6.02 8.97 17.83
C ALA A 335 6.72 7.63 18.14
N SER A 336 7.49 7.57 19.22
CA SER A 336 8.32 6.41 19.55
C SER A 336 7.53 5.14 19.91
N ASP A 337 6.31 5.33 20.40
CA ASP A 337 5.34 4.31 20.79
C ASP A 337 4.43 3.86 19.64
N LEU A 338 4.56 4.50 18.47
CA LEU A 338 3.82 4.14 17.27
C LEU A 338 4.57 3.09 16.44
N SER A 339 3.82 2.18 15.82
CA SER A 339 4.39 1.11 14.99
C SER A 339 3.84 1.16 13.57
N SER A 340 4.69 0.84 12.60
CA SER A 340 4.31 0.60 11.21
C SER A 340 3.66 -0.77 11.05
N LEU A 341 2.87 -0.95 9.99
CA LEU A 341 2.36 -2.24 9.57
C LEU A 341 3.56 -3.11 9.18
N GLY A 342 3.84 -4.14 9.97
CA GLY A 342 5.10 -4.85 9.95
C GLY A 342 4.97 -6.29 9.47
N ASP A 343 5.76 -7.17 10.06
CA ASP A 343 5.79 -8.61 9.73
C ASP A 343 4.46 -9.32 10.03
N ASP A 344 3.55 -8.73 10.82
CA ASP A 344 2.21 -9.27 11.05
C ASP A 344 1.25 -9.02 9.86
N VAL A 345 1.53 -8.01 9.04
CA VAL A 345 0.78 -7.66 7.82
C VAL A 345 1.53 -8.12 6.55
N PHE A 346 2.83 -7.85 6.47
CA PHE A 346 3.72 -8.21 5.37
C PHE A 346 4.46 -9.54 5.63
N ASN A 347 3.74 -10.51 6.22
CA ASN A 347 4.23 -11.87 6.50
C ASN A 347 4.43 -12.76 5.25
N GLY A 348 4.13 -12.23 4.07
CA GLY A 348 4.23 -12.95 2.80
C GLY A 348 5.68 -13.25 2.44
N PRO A 349 5.97 -14.44 1.91
CA PRO A 349 7.35 -14.80 1.67
C PRO A 349 7.95 -14.07 0.48
N ALA A 350 9.12 -13.47 0.68
CA ALA A 350 9.97 -12.98 -0.38
C ALA A 350 10.27 -14.08 -1.44
N PRO A 351 10.50 -13.70 -2.72
CA PRO A 351 10.95 -14.65 -3.73
C PRO A 351 12.20 -15.41 -3.25
N SER A 352 12.17 -16.75 -3.28
CA SER A 352 13.23 -17.57 -2.69
C SER A 352 13.51 -18.86 -3.45
N VAL A 353 14.72 -19.38 -3.26
CA VAL A 353 15.19 -20.66 -3.80
C VAL A 353 15.58 -21.57 -2.64
N GLY A 354 14.88 -22.69 -2.49
CA GLY A 354 15.19 -23.71 -1.49
C GLY A 354 16.47 -24.50 -1.79
N PRO A 355 16.88 -25.42 -0.91
CA PRO A 355 18.09 -26.23 -1.11
C PRO A 355 17.98 -27.11 -2.36
N ILE A 356 19.12 -27.34 -3.01
CA ILE A 356 19.24 -28.31 -4.10
C ILE A 356 19.36 -29.70 -3.48
N VAL A 357 18.30 -30.50 -3.60
CA VAL A 357 18.27 -31.86 -3.04
C VAL A 357 18.34 -32.90 -4.16
N PRO A 358 19.07 -34.00 -3.97
CA PRO A 358 19.01 -35.11 -4.92
C PRO A 358 17.63 -35.75 -4.96
N ALA A 359 17.22 -36.21 -6.13
CA ALA A 359 15.95 -36.89 -6.36
C ALA A 359 16.18 -38.17 -7.16
N GLY A 360 15.92 -39.32 -6.53
CA GLY A 360 16.04 -40.65 -7.15
C GLY A 360 17.44 -41.27 -7.10
N PRO A 361 17.57 -42.52 -7.62
CA PRO A 361 18.80 -43.30 -7.56
C PRO A 361 19.92 -42.72 -8.43
N THR A 362 21.17 -42.91 -8.00
CA THR A 362 22.37 -42.55 -8.77
C THR A 362 22.53 -43.50 -9.96
N ARG A 363 22.68 -42.97 -11.18
CA ARG A 363 23.08 -43.81 -12.32
C ARG A 363 24.52 -44.27 -12.13
N ARG A 364 24.80 -45.55 -12.47
CA ARG A 364 26.09 -46.22 -12.25
C ARG A 364 27.26 -45.66 -13.08
N SER A 365 27.01 -44.98 -14.19
CA SER A 365 28.08 -44.41 -15.03
C SER A 365 27.68 -43.06 -15.61
N CYS A 366 28.67 -42.16 -15.71
CA CYS A 366 28.54 -40.89 -16.42
C CYS A 366 29.24 -40.93 -17.77
N PRO A 367 28.58 -40.45 -18.85
CA PRO A 367 29.28 -40.18 -20.09
C PRO A 367 30.43 -39.21 -19.83
N SER A 368 31.59 -39.43 -20.46
CA SER A 368 32.71 -38.50 -20.39
C SER A 368 32.28 -37.10 -20.86
N PRO A 369 32.76 -36.03 -20.20
CA PRO A 369 32.31 -34.68 -20.49
C PRO A 369 32.74 -34.26 -21.91
N PRO A 370 31.91 -33.47 -22.63
CA PRO A 370 32.32 -32.96 -23.93
C PRO A 370 33.55 -32.04 -23.81
N LEU A 371 34.51 -32.21 -24.72
CA LEU A 371 35.89 -31.69 -24.78
C LEU A 371 36.07 -30.15 -24.86
N ALA A 372 35.12 -29.33 -24.40
CA ALA A 372 35.29 -27.88 -24.45
C ALA A 372 35.97 -27.36 -23.17
N ARG A 373 37.28 -27.04 -23.27
CA ARG A 373 38.08 -26.47 -22.16
C ARG A 373 37.68 -25.02 -21.78
N ARG A 374 36.98 -24.27 -22.65
CA ARG A 374 36.52 -22.88 -22.41
C ARG A 374 35.24 -22.57 -23.22
N GLY A 375 34.44 -21.62 -22.74
CA GLY A 375 33.33 -21.02 -23.53
C GLY A 375 31.93 -21.58 -23.23
N ARG A 376 31.00 -21.39 -24.17
CA ARG A 376 29.59 -21.82 -24.04
C ARG A 376 29.41 -23.25 -24.53
N LEU A 377 28.88 -24.11 -23.67
CA LEU A 377 28.55 -25.49 -24.00
C LEU A 377 27.21 -25.60 -24.74
N ARG A 378 27.10 -26.60 -25.62
CA ARG A 378 25.86 -26.94 -26.34
C ARG A 378 24.76 -27.40 -25.39
N ARG A 379 23.51 -27.23 -25.82
CA ARG A 379 22.32 -27.71 -25.12
C ARG A 379 22.40 -29.24 -24.93
N GLY A 380 22.54 -29.70 -23.69
CA GLY A 380 22.54 -31.11 -23.27
C GLY A 380 23.87 -31.57 -22.67
N ALA A 381 24.94 -30.76 -22.79
CA ALA A 381 26.30 -31.13 -22.40
C ALA A 381 26.48 -31.41 -20.89
N LEU A 382 25.92 -30.56 -20.04
CA LEU A 382 25.89 -30.67 -18.58
C LEU A 382 24.47 -30.83 -18.04
N ILE A 383 23.46 -30.22 -18.69
CA ILE A 383 22.05 -30.26 -18.27
C ILE A 383 21.25 -31.11 -19.26
N SER A 384 21.11 -32.40 -18.96
CA SER A 384 20.40 -33.36 -19.83
C SER A 384 18.89 -33.18 -19.82
N ARG A 385 18.32 -32.81 -18.66
CA ARG A 385 16.88 -32.51 -18.52
C ARG A 385 16.69 -31.35 -17.56
N VAL A 386 15.73 -30.47 -17.84
CA VAL A 386 15.32 -29.41 -16.92
C VAL A 386 13.86 -29.04 -17.16
N ARG A 387 13.08 -28.90 -16.10
CA ARG A 387 11.68 -28.47 -16.14
C ARG A 387 11.26 -27.79 -14.85
N VAL A 388 10.23 -26.96 -14.94
CA VAL A 388 9.58 -26.33 -13.79
C VAL A 388 8.17 -26.91 -13.69
N VAL A 389 7.77 -27.34 -12.50
CA VAL A 389 6.44 -27.91 -12.22
C VAL A 389 5.82 -27.25 -10.99
N GLY A 390 4.49 -27.28 -10.88
CA GLY A 390 3.73 -26.64 -9.80
C GLY A 390 2.91 -25.44 -10.26
N ALA A 391 2.00 -24.99 -9.39
CA ALA A 391 1.03 -23.92 -9.65
C ALA A 391 1.20 -22.74 -8.66
N GLY A 392 0.68 -21.58 -9.04
CA GLY A 392 0.80 -20.36 -8.22
C GLY A 392 2.25 -19.93 -7.98
N VAL A 393 2.55 -19.50 -6.76
CA VAL A 393 3.90 -19.05 -6.36
C VAL A 393 4.84 -20.19 -5.97
N ARG A 394 4.33 -21.37 -5.64
CA ARG A 394 5.13 -22.54 -5.21
C ARG A 394 5.45 -23.41 -6.41
N ARG A 395 6.69 -23.36 -6.88
CA ARG A 395 7.19 -24.14 -8.02
C ARG A 395 8.30 -25.09 -7.59
N THR A 396 8.57 -26.09 -8.41
CA THR A 396 9.72 -27.00 -8.26
C THR A 396 10.49 -27.04 -9.56
N LEU A 397 11.75 -26.64 -9.52
CA LEU A 397 12.69 -26.86 -10.62
C LEU A 397 13.27 -28.27 -10.47
N SER A 398 13.10 -29.11 -11.47
CA SER A 398 13.72 -30.44 -11.54
C SER A 398 14.68 -30.48 -12.70
N PHE A 399 15.92 -30.89 -12.44
CA PHE A 399 16.95 -31.00 -13.47
C PHE A 399 17.83 -32.23 -13.27
N THR A 400 18.39 -32.73 -14.37
CA THR A 400 19.33 -33.86 -14.39
C THR A 400 20.64 -33.38 -14.96
N LEU A 401 21.73 -33.67 -14.25
CA LEU A 401 23.08 -33.39 -14.74
C LEU A 401 23.63 -34.59 -15.53
N ALA A 402 24.22 -34.34 -16.69
CA ALA A 402 24.91 -35.35 -17.48
C ALA A 402 26.32 -35.64 -16.95
N HIS A 403 26.92 -34.66 -16.26
CA HIS A 403 28.27 -34.72 -15.71
C HIS A 403 28.39 -33.82 -14.47
N ARG A 404 29.45 -33.98 -13.66
CA ARG A 404 29.69 -33.09 -12.51
C ARG A 404 29.78 -31.63 -12.98
N ALA A 405 29.11 -30.73 -12.26
CA ALA A 405 29.08 -29.31 -12.61
C ALA A 405 28.78 -28.44 -11.38
N ARG A 406 29.30 -27.21 -11.40
CA ARG A 406 28.87 -26.14 -10.51
C ARG A 406 27.58 -25.53 -11.04
N VAL A 407 26.51 -25.60 -10.26
CA VAL A 407 25.19 -25.09 -10.65
C VAL A 407 24.89 -23.78 -9.93
N THR A 408 24.50 -22.75 -10.68
CA THR A 408 23.97 -21.47 -10.19
C THR A 408 22.56 -21.27 -10.71
N LEU A 409 21.71 -20.65 -9.88
CA LEU A 409 20.33 -20.31 -10.21
C LEU A 409 20.13 -18.81 -10.03
N ILE A 410 19.42 -18.20 -10.98
CA ILE A 410 18.99 -16.81 -10.89
C ILE A 410 17.50 -16.76 -11.19
N LEU A 411 16.70 -16.34 -10.22
CA LEU A 411 15.31 -15.95 -10.43
C LEU A 411 15.30 -14.50 -10.91
N ARG A 412 14.88 -14.29 -12.14
CA ARG A 412 14.65 -12.97 -12.74
C ARG A 412 13.15 -12.77 -12.87
N PRO A 413 12.48 -12.22 -11.85
CA PRO A 413 11.07 -11.86 -12.00
C PRO A 413 10.90 -10.89 -13.18
N ARG A 414 9.66 -10.75 -13.68
CA ARG A 414 9.40 -9.79 -14.77
C ARG A 414 9.77 -8.37 -14.37
N ARG A 415 9.66 -8.06 -13.07
CA ARG A 415 9.97 -6.80 -12.39
C ARG A 415 10.55 -7.11 -11.00
N GLY A 416 11.48 -6.27 -10.51
CA GLY A 416 12.22 -6.49 -9.25
C GLY A 416 13.64 -7.08 -9.41
N ARG A 417 14.39 -7.12 -8.30
CA ARG A 417 15.80 -7.55 -8.27
C ARG A 417 15.95 -9.05 -8.56
N ALA A 418 16.99 -9.40 -9.30
CA ALA A 418 17.30 -10.80 -9.57
C ALA A 418 17.83 -11.49 -8.30
N HIS A 419 17.18 -12.58 -7.88
CA HIS A 419 17.65 -13.38 -6.74
C HIS A 419 18.64 -14.44 -7.24
N ARG A 420 19.91 -14.28 -6.88
CA ARG A 420 21.00 -15.18 -7.25
C ARG A 420 21.32 -16.12 -6.10
N VAL A 421 21.39 -17.41 -6.41
CA VAL A 421 21.83 -18.45 -5.47
C VAL A 421 23.31 -18.72 -5.68
N ARG A 422 24.07 -18.86 -4.58
CA ARG A 422 25.48 -19.28 -4.63
C ARG A 422 25.62 -20.61 -5.37
N GLY A 423 26.70 -20.73 -6.15
CA GLY A 423 26.97 -21.94 -6.91
C GLY A 423 27.23 -23.14 -6.01
N ARG A 424 26.70 -24.31 -6.36
CA ARG A 424 27.02 -25.58 -5.68
C ARG A 424 27.62 -26.57 -6.66
N ASP A 425 28.68 -27.26 -6.23
CA ASP A 425 29.27 -28.37 -6.98
C ASP A 425 28.40 -29.62 -6.78
N LEU A 426 27.88 -30.15 -7.88
CA LEU A 426 26.94 -31.26 -7.87
C LEU A 426 27.48 -32.43 -8.69
N ALA A 427 27.14 -33.64 -8.27
CA ALA A 427 27.50 -34.87 -8.97
C ALA A 427 26.76 -34.97 -10.32
N GLY A 428 27.41 -35.60 -11.29
CA GLY A 428 26.80 -35.95 -12.56
C GLY A 428 25.82 -37.12 -12.42
N CYS A 429 25.06 -37.35 -13.49
CA CYS A 429 24.18 -38.51 -13.67
C CYS A 429 23.15 -38.69 -12.56
N ARG A 430 22.75 -37.54 -12.01
CA ARG A 430 21.84 -37.44 -10.88
C ARG A 430 20.80 -36.39 -11.19
N THR A 431 19.57 -36.69 -10.78
CA THR A 431 18.48 -35.73 -10.82
C THR A 431 18.43 -34.99 -9.50
N TYR A 432 18.15 -33.70 -9.58
CA TYR A 432 18.01 -32.79 -8.47
C TYR A 432 16.65 -32.10 -8.54
N ARG A 433 16.15 -31.71 -7.37
CA ARG A 433 14.96 -30.87 -7.21
C ARG A 433 15.32 -29.66 -6.38
N VAL A 434 14.68 -28.54 -6.72
CA VAL A 434 14.81 -27.27 -6.02
C VAL A 434 13.42 -26.69 -5.87
N ARG A 435 13.00 -26.45 -4.63
CA ARG A 435 11.76 -25.71 -4.35
C ARG A 435 12.00 -24.25 -4.69
N LEU A 436 11.11 -23.64 -5.47
CA LEU A 436 11.17 -22.24 -5.86
C LEU A 436 9.91 -21.52 -5.36
N ARG A 437 10.07 -20.31 -4.86
CA ARG A 437 8.98 -19.35 -4.75
C ARG A 437 9.12 -18.32 -5.86
N ALA A 438 8.37 -18.53 -6.94
CA ALA A 438 8.47 -17.75 -8.18
C ALA A 438 7.09 -17.59 -8.83
N ARG A 439 6.71 -16.35 -9.14
CA ARG A 439 5.43 -16.01 -9.78
C ARG A 439 5.43 -16.36 -11.27
N ARG A 440 4.24 -16.51 -11.86
CA ARG A 440 4.05 -16.77 -13.28
C ARG A 440 4.81 -15.75 -14.14
N GLY A 441 5.59 -16.23 -15.10
CA GLY A 441 6.40 -15.40 -16.00
C GLY A 441 7.80 -15.05 -15.49
N THR A 442 8.15 -15.40 -14.24
CA THR A 442 9.53 -15.29 -13.73
C THR A 442 10.48 -16.09 -14.60
N ARG A 443 11.53 -15.45 -15.13
CA ARG A 443 12.60 -16.14 -15.87
C ARG A 443 13.52 -16.83 -14.88
N ILE A 444 13.66 -18.13 -15.00
CA ILE A 444 14.58 -18.93 -14.19
C ILE A 444 15.81 -19.21 -15.06
N VAL A 445 16.94 -18.57 -14.74
CA VAL A 445 18.20 -18.78 -15.45
C VAL A 445 19.05 -19.75 -14.63
N MET A 446 19.22 -20.96 -15.15
CA MET A 446 20.11 -21.98 -14.60
C MET A 446 21.40 -22.00 -15.41
N SER A 447 22.56 -21.90 -14.75
CA SER A 447 23.86 -22.09 -15.38
C SER A 447 24.60 -23.24 -14.70
N ALA A 448 25.08 -24.20 -15.48
CA ALA A 448 25.95 -25.29 -15.04
C ALA A 448 27.33 -25.11 -15.66
N SER A 449 28.40 -25.18 -14.86
CA SER A 449 29.77 -24.99 -15.36
C SER A 449 30.70 -26.12 -14.94
N PHE A 450 31.61 -26.50 -15.84
CA PHE A 450 32.72 -27.42 -15.58
C PHE A 450 34.02 -26.73 -16.03
N GLY A 451 34.93 -26.45 -15.09
CA GLY A 451 36.06 -25.56 -15.35
C GLY A 451 35.58 -24.16 -15.79
N ARG A 452 36.06 -23.68 -16.95
CA ARG A 452 35.64 -22.39 -17.55
C ARG A 452 34.51 -22.54 -18.58
N ALA A 453 34.03 -23.74 -18.83
CA ALA A 453 32.96 -23.99 -19.79
C ALA A 453 31.59 -23.96 -19.09
N THR A 454 30.60 -23.30 -19.70
CA THR A 454 29.28 -23.09 -19.09
C THR A 454 28.14 -23.42 -20.05
N GLU A 455 27.16 -24.15 -19.56
CA GLU A 455 25.87 -24.34 -20.20
C GLU A 455 24.78 -23.52 -19.47
N ARG A 456 23.93 -22.80 -20.22
CA ARG A 456 22.82 -22.01 -19.66
C ARG A 456 21.47 -22.49 -20.16
N ARG A 457 20.48 -22.50 -19.26
CA ARG A 457 19.06 -22.77 -19.54
C ARG A 457 18.22 -21.63 -18.99
N THR A 458 17.26 -21.18 -19.79
CA THR A 458 16.26 -20.22 -19.36
C THR A 458 14.90 -20.90 -19.41
N LEU A 459 14.22 -20.93 -18.27
CA LEU A 459 12.87 -21.43 -18.13
C LEU A 459 11.95 -20.29 -17.68
N ARG A 460 10.65 -20.54 -17.74
CA ARG A 460 9.65 -19.66 -17.14
C ARG A 460 8.93 -20.43 -16.03
N ALA A 461 8.70 -19.76 -14.91
CA ALA A 461 7.75 -20.21 -13.90
C ALA A 461 6.34 -20.10 -14.47
#